data_AF-A0A852PSG1-F1
#
_entry.id   AF-A0A852PSG1-F1
#
_cell.length_a   1.000
_cell.length_b   1.000
_cell.length_c   1.000
_cell.angle_alpha   90.00
_cell.angle_beta   90.00
_cell.angle_gamma   90.00
#
_symmetry.space_group_name_H-M   'P 1'
#
loop_
_entity.id
_entity.type
_entity.pdbx_description
1 polymer ?
#
loop_
_entity_poly.entity_id
_entity_poly.type
_entity_poly.pdbx_seq_one_letter_code
_entity_poly.pdbx_strand_id
1 'polypeptide(L)'
;MMKKTLATFILMGFGFSASAADLSASCKTYFAEIDSFLASMPATQANAMKAQYESSKQQFASMPVAAQDQACNQAAEQLKQMKAAMPK
;
A
#
# COMPACT_ATOMS: atom_id res chain seq x y z
N MET A 1 -25.41 -32.86 -17.12
CA MET A 1 -24.44 -32.67 -18.23
C MET A 1 -24.39 -31.18 -18.58
N MET A 2 -23.46 -30.42 -17.99
CA MET A 2 -22.93 -29.18 -18.58
C MET A 2 -21.47 -29.03 -18.16
N LYS A 3 -20.67 -28.56 -19.11
CA LYS A 3 -19.24 -28.78 -19.25
C LYS A 3 -18.41 -27.97 -18.27
N LYS A 4 -17.51 -28.69 -17.60
CA LYS A 4 -16.19 -28.28 -17.12
C LYS A 4 -15.68 -26.99 -17.81
N THR A 5 -15.84 -25.85 -17.17
CA THR A 5 -14.98 -24.69 -17.41
C THR A 5 -14.10 -24.54 -16.19
N LEU A 6 -12.93 -25.20 -16.25
CA LEU A 6 -11.80 -24.83 -15.41
C LEU A 6 -11.55 -23.34 -15.64
N ALA A 7 -11.85 -22.52 -14.65
CA ALA A 7 -11.30 -21.18 -14.55
C ALA A 7 -9.80 -21.34 -14.27
N THR A 8 -9.01 -21.40 -15.35
CA THR A 8 -7.55 -21.31 -15.29
C THR A 8 -7.19 -19.95 -14.68
N PHE A 9 -6.95 -19.93 -13.38
CA PHE A 9 -6.18 -18.85 -12.76
C PHE A 9 -4.77 -18.94 -13.33
N ILE A 10 -4.48 -18.07 -14.31
CA ILE A 10 -3.10 -17.76 -14.67
C ILE A 10 -2.50 -17.08 -13.44
N LEU A 11 -1.84 -17.87 -12.59
CA LEU A 11 -0.82 -17.36 -11.69
C LEU A 11 0.26 -16.77 -12.59
N MET A 12 0.18 -15.47 -12.86
CA MET A 12 1.33 -14.72 -13.34
C MET A 12 2.36 -14.81 -12.23
N GLY A 13 3.31 -15.74 -12.38
CA GLY A 13 4.52 -15.77 -11.60
C GLY A 13 5.28 -14.50 -11.89
N PHE A 14 5.16 -13.50 -11.03
CA PHE A 14 6.09 -12.38 -11.00
C PHE A 14 7.41 -12.88 -10.40
N GLY A 15 8.19 -13.56 -11.23
CA GLY A 15 9.61 -13.70 -11.02
C GLY A 15 10.28 -12.40 -11.46
N PHE A 16 10.40 -11.44 -10.56
CA PHE A 16 11.38 -10.37 -10.71
C PHE A 16 12.13 -10.17 -9.40
N SER A 17 13.43 -10.37 -9.53
CA SER A 17 14.46 -10.29 -8.52
C SER A 17 14.40 -8.98 -7.76
N ALA A 18 14.60 -9.08 -6.44
CA ALA A 18 14.73 -7.97 -5.51
C ALA A 18 15.77 -6.96 -6.01
N SER A 19 15.27 -5.87 -6.59
CA SER A 19 15.87 -4.55 -6.40
C SER A 19 14.95 -3.87 -5.42
N ALA A 20 15.49 -3.33 -4.32
CA ALA A 20 14.75 -2.38 -3.50
C ALA A 20 14.54 -1.13 -4.36
N ALA A 21 13.56 -1.19 -5.26
CA ALA A 21 13.26 -0.08 -6.14
C ALA A 21 12.72 1.03 -5.25
N ASP A 22 13.33 2.20 -5.36
CA ASP A 22 12.87 3.41 -4.68
C ASP A 22 11.37 3.59 -4.95
N LEU A 23 10.63 3.89 -3.89
CA LEU A 23 9.20 4.21 -4.01
C LEU A 23 9.02 5.40 -4.96
N SER A 24 7.93 5.38 -5.72
CA SER A 24 7.52 6.52 -6.53
C SER A 24 7.27 7.75 -5.65
N ALA A 25 7.27 8.93 -6.28
CA ALA A 25 7.07 10.19 -5.56
C ALA A 25 5.71 10.23 -4.83
N SER A 26 4.63 9.72 -5.46
CA SER A 26 3.31 9.68 -4.84
C SER A 26 3.27 8.76 -3.63
N CYS A 27 3.95 7.60 -3.68
CA CYS A 27 4.07 6.70 -2.53
C CYS A 27 4.88 7.31 -1.39
N LYS A 28 5.98 7.99 -1.69
CA LYS A 28 6.76 8.72 -0.67
C LYS A 28 5.89 9.74 0.07
N THR A 29 5.08 10.52 -0.66
CA THR A 29 4.12 11.46 -0.08
C THR A 29 3.07 10.74 0.77
N TYR A 30 2.43 9.69 0.24
CA TYR A 30 1.40 8.93 0.96
C TYR A 30 1.91 8.39 2.31
N PHE A 31 3.07 7.72 2.31
CA PHE A 31 3.63 7.18 3.55
C PHE A 31 4.08 8.27 4.52
N ALA A 32 4.60 9.40 4.03
CA ALA A 32 4.92 10.54 4.88
C ALA A 32 3.68 11.15 5.57
N GLU A 33 2.53 11.16 4.90
CA GLU A 33 1.27 11.59 5.50
C GLU A 33 0.74 10.62 6.57
N ILE A 34 1.04 9.34 6.45
CA ILE A 34 0.77 8.34 7.49
C ILE A 34 1.72 8.55 8.66
N ASP A 35 3.03 8.64 8.40
CA ASP A 35 4.04 8.89 9.43
C ASP A 35 3.68 10.15 10.26
N SER A 36 3.26 11.22 9.59
CA SER A 36 2.79 12.46 10.23
C SER A 36 1.52 12.26 11.06
N PHE A 37 0.57 11.47 10.57
CA PHE A 37 -0.65 11.15 11.31
C PHE A 37 -0.33 10.34 12.58
N LEU A 38 0.51 9.32 12.47
CA LEU A 38 0.89 8.49 13.62
C LEU A 38 1.72 9.23 14.66
N ALA A 39 2.51 10.22 14.24
CA ALA A 39 3.22 11.10 15.17
C ALA A 39 2.27 11.88 16.09
N SER A 40 1.00 12.04 15.71
CA SER A 40 -0.03 12.67 16.55
C SER A 40 -0.76 11.70 17.49
N MET A 41 -0.47 10.39 17.40
CA MET A 41 -1.14 9.33 18.15
C MET A 41 -0.29 8.78 19.31
N PRO A 42 -0.90 8.12 20.32
CA PRO A 42 -0.16 7.43 21.36
C PRO A 42 0.80 6.37 20.78
N ALA A 43 2.02 6.29 21.31
CA ALA A 43 3.11 5.48 20.76
C ALA A 43 2.76 3.98 20.60
N THR A 44 1.95 3.42 21.49
CA THR A 44 1.48 2.03 21.40
C THR A 44 0.61 1.78 20.18
N GLN A 45 -0.29 2.72 19.85
CA GLN A 45 -1.16 2.64 18.68
C GLN A 45 -0.38 2.97 17.40
N ALA A 46 0.50 3.97 17.45
CA ALA A 46 1.39 4.34 16.36
C ALA A 46 2.32 3.20 15.95
N ASN A 47 2.93 2.49 16.90
CA ASN A 47 3.86 1.39 16.62
C ASN A 47 3.16 0.18 15.97
N ALA A 48 1.96 -0.17 16.41
CA ALA A 48 1.19 -1.24 15.79
C ALA A 48 0.84 -0.91 14.33
N MET A 49 0.46 0.34 14.07
CA MET A 49 0.21 0.81 12.71
C MET A 49 1.50 0.88 11.88
N LYS A 50 2.63 1.24 12.50
CA LYS A 50 3.96 1.27 11.89
C LYS A 50 4.41 -0.04 11.28
N ALA A 51 4.32 -1.12 12.05
CA ALA A 51 4.66 -2.44 11.54
C ALA A 51 3.84 -2.81 10.29
N GLN A 52 2.56 -2.45 10.28
CA GLN A 52 1.66 -2.81 9.18
C GLN A 52 2.02 -2.12 7.86
N TYR A 53 2.28 -0.80 7.87
CA TYR A 53 2.57 -0.11 6.60
C TYR A 53 4.04 -0.22 6.17
N GLU A 54 4.99 -0.55 7.05
CA GLU A 54 6.37 -0.87 6.62
C GLU A 54 6.38 -2.13 5.75
N SER A 55 5.55 -3.12 6.07
CA SER A 55 5.31 -4.27 5.18
C SER A 55 4.69 -3.82 3.84
N SER A 56 3.71 -2.92 3.88
CA SER A 56 3.14 -2.34 2.66
C SER A 56 4.18 -1.61 1.83
N LYS A 57 5.08 -0.81 2.42
CA LYS A 57 6.17 -0.14 1.67
C LYS A 57 7.00 -1.14 0.86
N GLN A 58 7.34 -2.28 1.44
CA GLN A 58 8.08 -3.35 0.74
C GLN A 58 7.29 -3.97 -0.42
N GLN A 59 5.99 -4.18 -0.23
CA GLN A 59 5.11 -4.67 -1.29
C GLN A 59 5.04 -3.67 -2.45
N PHE A 60 4.89 -2.38 -2.16
CA PHE A 60 4.82 -1.33 -3.17
C PHE A 60 6.16 -1.14 -3.89
N ALA A 61 7.29 -1.20 -3.18
CA ALA A 61 8.62 -1.16 -3.79
C ALA A 61 8.86 -2.31 -4.78
N SER A 62 8.14 -3.42 -4.64
CA SER A 62 8.22 -4.56 -5.58
C SER A 62 7.33 -4.37 -6.83
N MET A 63 6.51 -3.32 -6.88
CA MET A 63 5.62 -3.03 -8.02
C MET A 63 6.30 -2.09 -9.05
N PRO A 64 5.89 -2.12 -10.33
CA PRO A 64 6.28 -1.11 -11.30
C PRO A 64 5.85 0.30 -10.86
N VAL A 65 6.64 1.33 -11.19
CA VAL A 65 6.38 2.73 -10.78
C VAL A 65 4.97 3.21 -11.13
N ALA A 66 4.46 2.90 -12.32
CA ALA A 66 3.09 3.28 -12.70
C ALA A 66 2.01 2.63 -11.82
N ALA A 67 2.24 1.37 -11.39
CA ALA A 67 1.34 0.67 -10.48
C ALA A 67 1.46 1.21 -9.04
N GLN A 68 2.68 1.55 -8.61
CA GLN A 68 2.91 2.27 -7.35
C GLN A 68 2.12 3.58 -7.33
N ASP A 69 2.23 4.38 -8.40
CA ASP A 69 1.55 5.67 -8.48
C ASP A 69 0.04 5.54 -8.42
N GLN A 70 -0.54 4.61 -9.16
CA GLN A 70 -1.97 4.37 -9.10
C GLN A 70 -2.42 3.93 -7.70
N ALA A 71 -1.73 2.96 -7.11
CA ALA A 71 -2.10 2.40 -5.82
C ALA A 71 -1.93 3.42 -4.67
N CYS A 72 -0.85 4.21 -4.66
CA CYS A 72 -0.60 5.21 -3.64
C CYS A 72 -1.53 6.42 -3.76
N ASN A 73 -1.89 6.86 -4.97
CA ASN A 73 -2.89 7.91 -5.14
C ASN A 73 -4.27 7.46 -4.62
N GLN A 74 -4.67 6.21 -4.90
CA GLN A 74 -5.91 5.66 -4.36
C GLN A 74 -5.87 5.55 -2.83
N ALA A 75 -4.77 5.05 -2.28
CA ALA A 75 -4.60 4.92 -0.84
C ALA A 75 -4.57 6.28 -0.12
N ALA A 76 -3.98 7.31 -0.73
CA ALA A 76 -3.96 8.67 -0.21
C ALA A 76 -5.37 9.27 -0.12
N GLU A 77 -6.20 9.07 -1.15
CA GLU A 77 -7.59 9.54 -1.13
C GLU A 77 -8.40 8.82 -0.04
N GLN A 78 -8.21 7.51 0.12
CA GLN A 78 -8.83 6.74 1.21
C GLN A 78 -8.39 7.24 2.59
N LEU A 79 -7.09 7.53 2.76
CA LEU A 79 -6.56 8.08 4.01
C LEU A 79 -7.18 9.44 4.31
N LYS A 80 -7.32 10.30 3.30
CA LYS A 80 -7.97 11.61 3.44
C LYS A 80 -9.42 11.48 3.88
N GLN A 81 -10.17 10.54 3.29
CA GLN A 81 -11.55 10.25 3.67
C GLN A 81 -11.65 9.72 5.11
N MET A 82 -10.76 8.81 5.50
CA MET A 82 -10.69 8.32 6.89
C MET A 82 -10.37 9.44 7.88
N LYS A 83 -9.38 10.29 7.58
CA LYS A 83 -9.02 11.45 8.41
C LYS A 83 -10.20 12.43 8.55
N ALA A 84 -10.97 12.64 7.49
CA ALA A 84 -12.16 13.49 7.52
C ALA A 84 -13.32 12.88 8.33
N ALA A 85 -13.40 11.55 8.38
CA ALA A 85 -14.42 10.83 9.15
C ALA A 85 -14.07 10.65 10.63
N MET A 86 -12.81 10.86 11.03
CA MET A 86 -12.45 10.82 12.45
C MET A 86 -13.06 12.03 13.18
N PRO A 87 -13.73 11.80 14.32
CA PRO A 87 -14.11 12.89 15.21
C PRO A 87 -12.85 13.60 15.71
N LYS A 88 -12.91 14.93 15.76
CA LYS A 88 -11.81 15.79 16.24
C LYS A 88 -11.53 15.58 17.73
#